data_AF-A0A934YU36-F1
#
_entry.id   AF-A0A934YU36-F1
#
_cell.length_a   1.000
_cell.length_b   1.000
_cell.length_c   1.000
_cell.angle_alpha   90.00
_cell.angle_beta   90.00
_cell.angle_gamma   90.00
#
_symmetry.space_group_name_H-M   'P 1'
#
loop_
_entity.id
_entity.type
_entity.pdbx_description
1 polymer ?
#
loop_
_entity_poly.entity_id
_entity_poly.type
_entity_poly.pdbx_seq_one_letter_code
_entity_poly.pdbx_strand_id
1 'polypeptide(L)'
;MVVLSEQVSAVTTRQQETGLWGANYLAYTPSEKEGTLEVGTVAQYRRLLQLGVPTTTRPFRLADRLLYRTLSRDDDLLLYGEFADPSEDEPATAETYRNLIRDGVCAALAEAGREDDPRLRGAAHKVVSSVSAFLRSPMSEDPFIKRGGGWQLHPEATPPSWWSLAMISSMPSLQRERGGFLDRLGQYLAQPTPDKSYMIPIGSRTMKPLHVLLGDPIEMDPKGLVKDVPLALHYIELLAGMGQLASSASATTVFVRLLEDVDADGVWHPKNLRSQPKAGTPVTYHCWPLSPDDGGMTSRQADITFRLAKIAKRLGWHLEYS
;
A
#
# COMPACT_ATOMS: atom_id res chain seq x y z
N MET A 1 3.53 23.39 -22.11
CA MET A 1 4.54 22.48 -21.54
C MET A 1 4.45 22.65 -20.03
N VAL A 2 3.80 21.72 -19.32
CA VAL A 2 3.73 21.80 -17.85
C VAL A 2 5.14 21.54 -17.34
N VAL A 3 5.74 22.52 -16.65
CA VAL A 3 7.01 22.29 -15.93
C VAL A 3 6.69 21.28 -14.84
N LEU A 4 7.11 20.04 -15.03
CA LEU A 4 6.96 18.99 -14.02
C LEU A 4 7.86 19.38 -12.84
N SER A 5 7.33 19.31 -11.62
CA SER A 5 8.16 19.53 -10.42
C SER A 5 9.32 18.53 -10.40
N GLU A 6 10.39 18.84 -9.67
CA GLU A 6 11.56 17.96 -9.58
C GLU A 6 11.18 16.54 -9.13
N GLN A 7 10.23 16.42 -8.21
CA GLN A 7 9.73 15.13 -7.71
C GLN A 7 9.01 14.34 -8.80
N VAL A 8 8.22 15.00 -9.66
CA VAL A 8 7.54 14.34 -10.79
C VAL A 8 8.56 13.95 -11.87
N SER A 9 9.53 14.81 -12.15
CA SER A 9 10.61 14.51 -13.10
C SER A 9 11.43 13.29 -12.65
N ALA A 10 11.77 13.21 -11.36
CA ALA A 10 12.53 12.10 -10.78
C ALA A 10 11.85 10.73 -10.96
N VAL A 11 10.52 10.69 -11.02
CA VAL A 11 9.76 9.47 -11.30
C VAL A 11 9.62 9.25 -12.81
N THR A 12 9.14 10.26 -13.55
CA THR A 12 8.75 10.09 -14.96
C THR A 12 9.92 9.82 -15.92
N THR A 13 11.11 10.33 -15.62
CA THR A 13 12.30 10.13 -16.46
C THR A 13 12.87 8.72 -16.41
N ARG A 14 12.52 7.94 -15.38
CA ARG A 14 12.98 6.56 -15.16
C ARG A 14 12.04 5.51 -15.77
N GLN A 15 10.88 5.92 -16.27
CA GLN A 15 9.94 4.99 -16.89
C GLN A 15 10.47 4.53 -18.25
N GLN A 16 10.50 3.21 -18.44
CA GLN A 16 10.85 2.62 -19.72
C GLN A 16 9.73 2.79 -20.76
N GLU A 17 10.04 2.62 -22.05
CA GLU A 17 9.04 2.68 -23.12
C GLU A 17 7.99 1.58 -23.02
N THR A 18 8.32 0.47 -22.35
CA THR A 18 7.37 -0.59 -22.00
C THR A 18 6.26 -0.10 -21.09
N GLY A 19 6.50 0.97 -20.32
CA GLY A 19 5.61 1.50 -19.30
C GLY A 19 5.96 1.06 -17.88
N LEU A 20 6.96 0.18 -17.72
CA LEU A 20 7.45 -0.26 -16.41
C LEU A 20 8.54 0.66 -15.87
N TRP A 21 8.64 0.74 -14.55
CA TRP A 21 9.81 1.24 -13.83
C TRP A 21 10.67 0.07 -13.38
N GLY A 22 11.99 0.18 -13.56
CA GLY A 22 12.94 -0.86 -13.17
C GLY A 22 12.67 -2.27 -13.70
N ALA A 23 11.91 -2.41 -14.80
CA ALA A 23 11.39 -3.67 -15.32
C ALA A 23 10.68 -4.58 -14.29
N ASN A 24 10.12 -3.98 -13.23
CA ASN A 24 9.46 -4.71 -12.14
C ASN A 24 8.16 -4.05 -11.69
N TYR A 25 7.35 -4.77 -10.92
CA TYR A 25 6.04 -4.33 -10.45
C TYR A 25 6.06 -3.90 -8.99
N LEU A 26 6.59 -4.73 -8.10
CA LEU A 26 6.26 -4.69 -6.67
C LEU A 26 7.40 -4.24 -5.76
N ALA A 27 8.61 -4.05 -6.27
CA ALA A 27 9.73 -3.71 -5.41
C ALA A 27 9.54 -2.34 -4.74
N TYR A 28 9.68 -2.30 -3.42
CA TYR A 28 9.62 -1.05 -2.66
C TYR A 28 10.97 -0.33 -2.57
N THR A 29 12.06 -1.05 -2.80
CA THR A 29 13.43 -0.53 -2.77
C THR A 29 14.30 -1.24 -3.80
N PRO A 30 15.32 -0.58 -4.36
CA PRO A 30 16.39 -1.26 -5.08
C PRO A 30 17.04 -2.36 -4.23
N SER A 31 17.44 -3.45 -4.87
CA SER A 31 18.02 -4.64 -4.25
C SER A 31 18.90 -5.35 -5.26
N GLU A 32 20.22 -5.18 -5.16
CA GLU A 32 21.19 -5.87 -6.03
C GLU A 32 21.06 -7.39 -5.93
N LYS A 33 20.82 -7.90 -4.71
CA LYS A 33 20.63 -9.32 -4.43
C LYS A 33 19.45 -9.92 -5.20
N GLU A 34 18.39 -9.14 -5.37
CA GLU A 34 17.15 -9.56 -6.05
C GLU A 34 17.11 -9.03 -7.50
N GLY A 35 18.22 -8.53 -8.04
CA GLY A 35 18.29 -7.99 -9.41
C GLY A 35 17.41 -6.76 -9.65
N THR A 36 16.89 -6.14 -8.59
CA THR A 36 15.96 -5.02 -8.67
C THR A 36 16.74 -3.71 -8.65
N LEU A 37 16.71 -2.98 -9.75
CA LEU A 37 17.48 -1.73 -9.90
C LEU A 37 16.75 -0.50 -9.35
N GLU A 38 15.41 -0.52 -9.36
CA GLU A 38 14.58 0.63 -9.00
C GLU A 38 13.31 0.21 -8.27
N VAL A 39 12.68 1.20 -7.62
CA VAL A 39 11.33 1.07 -7.09
C VAL A 39 10.35 0.72 -8.21
N GLY A 40 9.48 -0.25 -7.95
CA GLY A 40 8.62 -0.87 -8.93
C GLY A 40 7.46 -0.04 -9.41
N THR A 41 6.88 -0.51 -10.51
CA THR A 41 5.81 0.15 -11.26
C THR A 41 4.60 0.49 -10.39
N VAL A 42 4.17 -0.39 -9.48
CA VAL A 42 2.99 -0.14 -8.63
C VAL A 42 3.23 1.05 -7.70
N ALA A 43 4.40 1.10 -7.05
CA ALA A 43 4.74 2.18 -6.13
C ALA A 43 4.96 3.50 -6.88
N GLN A 44 5.61 3.49 -8.04
CA GLN A 44 5.83 4.69 -8.86
C GLN A 44 4.55 5.24 -9.48
N TYR A 45 3.66 4.37 -9.95
CA TYR A 45 2.34 4.76 -10.45
C TYR A 45 1.53 5.47 -9.37
N ARG A 46 1.44 4.85 -8.18
CA ARG A 46 0.76 5.44 -7.01
C ARG A 46 1.44 6.74 -6.58
N ARG A 47 2.78 6.82 -6.66
CA ARG A 47 3.53 8.04 -6.36
C ARG A 47 3.11 9.21 -7.26
N LEU A 48 2.97 8.98 -8.56
CA LEU A 48 2.49 10.00 -9.50
C LEU A 48 1.06 10.46 -9.17
N LEU A 49 0.17 9.55 -8.74
CA LEU A 49 -1.16 9.91 -8.26
C LEU A 49 -1.09 10.82 -7.02
N GLN A 50 -0.27 10.46 -6.04
CA GLN A 50 -0.13 11.26 -4.81
C GLN A 50 0.52 12.63 -5.07
N LEU A 51 1.37 12.74 -6.10
CA LEU A 51 1.93 14.02 -6.57
C LEU A 51 0.95 14.85 -7.43
N GLY A 52 -0.29 14.37 -7.64
CA GLY A 52 -1.33 15.09 -8.36
C GLY A 52 -1.13 15.13 -9.88
N VAL A 53 -0.32 14.23 -10.45
CA VAL A 53 -0.09 14.18 -11.89
C VAL A 53 -1.38 13.71 -12.60
N PRO A 54 -1.87 14.42 -13.63
CA PRO A 54 -3.09 13.99 -14.32
C PRO A 54 -2.93 12.62 -14.99
N THR A 55 -3.92 11.75 -14.81
CA THR A 55 -3.93 10.36 -15.35
C THR A 55 -4.00 10.26 -16.87
N THR A 56 -4.19 11.39 -17.57
CA THR A 56 -4.16 11.48 -19.04
C THR A 56 -2.75 11.65 -19.61
N THR A 57 -1.76 11.91 -18.75
CA THR A 57 -0.36 12.13 -19.17
C THR A 57 0.30 10.85 -19.66
N ARG A 58 1.41 10.98 -20.40
CA ARG A 58 2.14 9.85 -21.02
C ARG A 58 2.48 8.74 -20.02
N PRO A 59 2.96 9.00 -18.79
CA PRO A 59 3.38 7.94 -17.90
C PRO A 59 2.27 6.95 -17.55
N PHE A 60 1.07 7.48 -17.27
CA PHE A 60 -0.12 6.67 -17.02
C PHE A 60 -0.55 5.90 -18.25
N ARG A 61 -0.58 6.54 -19.44
CA ARG A 61 -0.96 5.85 -20.69
C ARG A 61 -0.06 4.66 -21.01
N LEU A 62 1.24 4.77 -20.77
CA LEU A 62 2.18 3.66 -20.96
C LEU A 62 1.96 2.54 -19.94
N ALA A 63 1.88 2.90 -18.65
CA ALA A 63 1.69 1.92 -17.58
C ALA A 63 0.33 1.21 -17.69
N ASP A 64 -0.77 1.95 -17.89
CA ASP A 64 -2.13 1.42 -17.96
C ASP A 64 -2.26 0.26 -18.96
N ARG A 65 -1.57 0.34 -20.12
CA ARG A 65 -1.57 -0.74 -21.11
C ARG A 65 -1.11 -2.07 -20.51
N LEU A 66 0.00 -2.06 -19.77
CA LEU A 66 0.54 -3.26 -19.12
C LEU A 66 -0.25 -3.66 -17.88
N LEU A 67 -0.69 -2.69 -17.08
CA LEU A 67 -1.49 -2.94 -15.89
C LEU A 67 -2.81 -3.64 -16.25
N TYR A 68 -3.53 -3.17 -17.26
CA TYR A 68 -4.76 -3.82 -17.71
C TYR A 68 -4.52 -5.20 -18.36
N ARG A 69 -3.42 -5.36 -19.12
CA ARG A 69 -3.02 -6.70 -19.61
C ARG A 69 -2.75 -7.64 -18.46
N THR A 70 -2.15 -7.15 -17.37
CA THR A 70 -1.87 -7.93 -16.16
C THR A 70 -3.13 -8.46 -15.47
N LEU A 71 -4.21 -7.70 -15.49
CA LEU A 71 -5.51 -8.15 -14.96
C LEU A 71 -6.28 -9.08 -15.91
N SER A 72 -5.81 -9.25 -17.15
CA SER A 72 -6.41 -10.15 -18.13
C SER A 72 -5.77 -11.56 -18.09
N ARG A 73 -6.34 -12.48 -18.88
CA ARG A 73 -5.78 -13.84 -19.08
C ARG A 73 -4.71 -13.81 -20.17
N ASP A 74 -3.70 -12.97 -19.95
CA ASP A 74 -2.53 -12.82 -20.83
C ASP A 74 -1.32 -13.42 -20.10
N ASP A 75 -0.69 -14.38 -20.77
CA ASP A 75 0.38 -15.23 -20.26
C ASP A 75 1.77 -14.79 -20.78
N ASP A 76 1.86 -13.63 -21.44
CA ASP A 76 3.12 -13.01 -21.83
C ASP A 76 4.08 -12.88 -20.63
N LEU A 77 5.30 -13.40 -20.78
CA LEU A 77 6.35 -13.43 -19.75
C LEU A 77 6.70 -12.03 -19.23
N LEU A 78 6.57 -10.99 -20.07
CA LEU A 78 6.78 -9.59 -19.64
C LEU A 78 5.86 -9.20 -18.47
N LEU A 79 4.70 -9.84 -18.36
CA LEU A 79 3.72 -9.53 -17.34
C LEU A 79 4.07 -10.15 -15.97
N TYR A 80 5.14 -10.95 -15.89
CA TYR A 80 5.68 -11.48 -14.65
C TYR A 80 6.79 -10.59 -14.05
N GLY A 81 7.32 -9.62 -14.81
CA GLY A 81 8.31 -8.65 -14.31
C GLY A 81 9.50 -9.29 -13.61
N GLU A 82 9.74 -8.91 -12.35
CA GLU A 82 10.78 -9.47 -11.48
C GLU A 82 10.64 -10.97 -11.20
N PHE A 83 9.48 -11.57 -11.53
CA PHE A 83 9.21 -12.99 -11.35
C PHE A 83 9.21 -13.79 -12.66
N ALA A 84 9.67 -13.21 -13.79
CA ALA A 84 9.80 -13.96 -15.05
C ALA A 84 10.70 -15.20 -14.90
N ASP A 85 12.01 -15.03 -14.62
CA ASP A 85 12.93 -16.17 -14.44
C ASP A 85 12.49 -17.14 -13.33
N PRO A 86 12.07 -16.67 -12.13
CA PRO A 86 11.54 -17.57 -11.09
C PRO A 86 10.33 -18.39 -11.54
N SER A 87 9.46 -17.83 -12.38
CA SER A 87 8.28 -18.53 -12.89
C SER A 87 8.63 -19.54 -13.97
N GLU A 88 9.69 -19.30 -14.77
CA GLU A 88 10.21 -20.28 -15.72
C GLU A 88 10.92 -21.43 -15.02
N ASP A 89 11.73 -21.13 -13.98
CA ASP A 89 12.44 -22.13 -13.17
C ASP A 89 11.48 -23.08 -12.45
N GLU A 90 10.37 -22.55 -11.91
CA GLU A 90 9.37 -23.32 -11.16
C GLU A 90 7.94 -22.96 -11.62
N PRO A 91 7.47 -23.53 -12.75
CA PRO A 91 6.18 -23.16 -13.37
C PRO A 91 4.95 -23.30 -12.45
N ALA A 92 5.02 -24.19 -11.46
CA ALA A 92 3.97 -24.36 -10.45
C ALA A 92 3.75 -23.11 -9.58
N THR A 93 4.71 -22.19 -9.53
CA THR A 93 4.64 -20.94 -8.74
C THR A 93 4.22 -19.72 -9.56
N ALA A 94 4.15 -19.85 -10.89
CA ALA A 94 3.86 -18.74 -11.79
C ALA A 94 2.53 -18.04 -11.44
N GLU A 95 1.47 -18.82 -11.15
CA GLU A 95 0.18 -18.25 -10.76
C GLU A 95 0.24 -17.46 -9.45
N THR A 96 1.03 -17.93 -8.47
CA THR A 96 1.22 -17.24 -7.18
C THR A 96 1.89 -15.88 -7.39
N TYR A 97 2.98 -15.83 -8.15
CA TYR A 97 3.64 -14.56 -8.49
C TYR A 97 2.71 -13.64 -9.28
N ARG A 98 1.95 -14.21 -10.21
CA ARG A 98 1.00 -13.46 -11.02
C ARG A 98 -0.10 -12.83 -10.18
N ASN A 99 -0.63 -13.56 -9.21
CA ASN A 99 -1.66 -13.05 -8.30
C ASN A 99 -1.10 -11.96 -7.38
N LEU A 100 0.14 -12.12 -6.91
CA LEU A 100 0.81 -11.08 -6.13
C LEU A 100 0.97 -9.77 -6.93
N ILE A 101 1.36 -9.85 -8.21
CA ILE A 101 1.41 -8.67 -9.08
C ILE A 101 0.01 -8.07 -9.25
N ARG A 102 -1.00 -8.90 -9.52
CA ARG A 102 -2.38 -8.45 -9.72
C ARG A 102 -2.93 -7.70 -8.52
N ASP A 103 -2.59 -8.08 -7.29
CA ASP A 103 -2.97 -7.34 -6.09
C ASP A 103 -2.45 -5.90 -6.13
N GLY A 104 -1.15 -5.73 -6.40
CA GLY A 104 -0.53 -4.41 -6.53
C GLY A 104 -1.11 -3.59 -7.68
N VAL A 105 -1.37 -4.22 -8.82
CA VAL A 105 -2.00 -3.57 -9.97
C VAL A 105 -3.43 -3.13 -9.65
N CYS A 106 -4.20 -3.95 -8.93
CA CYS A 106 -5.53 -3.57 -8.50
C CYS A 106 -5.51 -2.33 -7.61
N ALA A 107 -4.56 -2.26 -6.67
CA ALA A 107 -4.38 -1.06 -5.83
C ALA A 107 -4.08 0.19 -6.66
N ALA A 108 -3.14 0.10 -7.60
CA ALA A 108 -2.76 1.24 -8.44
C ALA A 108 -3.92 1.75 -9.30
N LEU A 109 -4.64 0.86 -9.99
CA LEU A 109 -5.76 1.24 -10.85
C LEU A 109 -6.99 1.71 -10.04
N ALA A 110 -7.25 1.11 -8.88
CA ALA A 110 -8.31 1.56 -7.98
C ALA A 110 -8.05 2.98 -7.47
N GLU A 111 -6.82 3.29 -7.03
CA GLU A 111 -6.44 4.65 -6.62
C GLU A 111 -6.54 5.68 -7.76
N ALA A 112 -6.36 5.25 -9.01
CA ALA A 112 -6.58 6.09 -10.20
C ALA A 112 -8.06 6.28 -10.57
N GLY A 113 -9.00 5.74 -9.77
CA GLY A 113 -10.44 5.88 -10.00
C GLY A 113 -10.96 5.03 -11.16
N ARG A 114 -10.34 3.86 -11.42
CA ARG A 114 -10.72 2.96 -12.52
C ARG A 114 -11.69 1.85 -12.11
N GLU A 115 -12.43 2.03 -11.01
CA GLU A 115 -13.24 0.96 -10.41
C GLU A 115 -14.33 0.37 -11.32
N ASP A 116 -14.76 1.13 -12.33
CA ASP A 116 -15.75 0.70 -13.33
C ASP A 116 -15.19 -0.25 -14.41
N ASP A 117 -13.86 -0.39 -14.53
CA ASP A 117 -13.28 -1.32 -15.50
C ASP A 117 -13.57 -2.77 -15.07
N PRO A 118 -14.17 -3.59 -15.95
CA PRO A 118 -14.59 -4.95 -15.58
C PRO A 118 -13.42 -5.87 -15.22
N ARG A 119 -12.21 -5.61 -15.74
CA ARG A 119 -11.00 -6.39 -15.40
C ARG A 119 -10.56 -6.10 -13.97
N LEU A 120 -10.54 -4.81 -13.59
CA LEU A 120 -10.26 -4.40 -12.22
C LEU A 120 -11.31 -4.95 -11.26
N ARG A 121 -12.59 -4.75 -11.57
CA ARG A 121 -13.69 -5.23 -10.72
C ARG A 121 -13.65 -6.75 -10.52
N GLY A 122 -13.43 -7.50 -11.61
CA GLY A 122 -13.30 -8.96 -11.56
C GLY A 122 -12.10 -9.42 -10.73
N ALA A 123 -10.94 -8.78 -10.89
CA ALA A 123 -9.75 -9.09 -10.11
C ALA A 123 -9.94 -8.74 -8.62
N ALA A 124 -10.49 -7.56 -8.31
CA ALA A 124 -10.75 -7.12 -6.95
C ALA A 124 -11.69 -8.06 -6.18
N HIS A 125 -12.73 -8.58 -6.84
CA HIS A 125 -13.60 -9.60 -6.23
C HIS A 125 -12.86 -10.90 -5.90
N LYS A 126 -11.88 -11.31 -6.72
CA LYS A 126 -11.05 -12.49 -6.42
C LYS A 126 -10.18 -12.24 -5.20
N VAL A 127 -9.48 -11.10 -5.14
CA VAL A 127 -8.66 -10.69 -3.98
C VAL A 127 -9.50 -10.72 -2.69
N VAL A 128 -10.65 -10.05 -2.69
CA VAL A 128 -11.56 -10.03 -1.53
C VAL A 128 -12.04 -11.43 -1.18
N SER A 129 -12.32 -12.29 -2.16
CA SER A 129 -12.78 -13.66 -1.88
C SER A 129 -11.69 -14.51 -1.24
N SER A 130 -10.43 -14.40 -1.70
CA SER A 130 -9.28 -15.09 -1.11
C SER A 130 -9.04 -14.63 0.33
N VAL A 131 -8.95 -13.31 0.55
CA VAL A 131 -8.79 -12.75 1.90
C VAL A 131 -9.96 -13.17 2.80
N SER A 132 -11.20 -13.14 2.30
CA SER A 132 -12.38 -13.59 3.05
C SER A 132 -12.35 -15.08 3.40
N ALA A 133 -11.75 -15.93 2.55
CA ALA A 133 -11.56 -17.34 2.86
C ALA A 133 -10.51 -17.52 3.97
N PHE A 134 -9.38 -16.81 3.88
CA PHE A 134 -8.37 -16.79 4.94
C PHE A 134 -8.93 -16.31 6.29
N LEU A 135 -9.64 -15.18 6.31
CA LEU A 135 -10.22 -14.61 7.54
C LEU A 135 -11.28 -15.50 8.21
N ARG A 136 -11.82 -16.49 7.48
CA ARG A 136 -12.78 -17.46 8.02
C ARG A 136 -12.14 -18.79 8.39
N SER A 137 -10.85 -18.97 8.09
CA SER A 137 -10.14 -20.20 8.36
C SER A 137 -9.38 -20.10 9.70
N PRO A 138 -8.99 -21.25 10.29
CA PRO A 138 -8.12 -21.28 11.46
C PRO A 138 -6.76 -20.60 11.23
N MET A 139 -6.32 -20.45 9.97
CA MET A 139 -5.06 -19.78 9.65
C MET A 139 -5.09 -18.29 9.98
N SER A 140 -6.28 -17.68 10.15
CA SER A 140 -6.36 -16.29 10.62
C SER A 140 -5.90 -16.13 12.08
N GLU A 141 -5.90 -17.19 12.87
CA GLU A 141 -5.45 -17.17 14.27
C GLU A 141 -3.96 -17.57 14.40
N ASP A 142 -3.52 -18.61 13.69
CA ASP A 142 -2.10 -19.03 13.64
C ASP A 142 -1.71 -19.37 12.19
N PRO A 143 -1.24 -18.37 11.40
CA PRO A 143 -0.93 -18.55 9.99
C PRO A 143 0.45 -19.19 9.75
N PHE A 144 1.12 -19.72 10.79
CA PHE A 144 2.54 -20.07 10.72
C PHE A 144 2.79 -21.57 10.70
N ILE A 145 3.81 -21.97 9.94
CA ILE A 145 4.38 -23.31 9.98
C ILE A 145 5.88 -23.23 10.28
N LYS A 146 6.42 -24.26 10.92
CA LYS A 146 7.85 -24.37 11.17
C LYS A 146 8.52 -25.17 10.06
N ARG A 147 9.44 -24.56 9.31
CA ARG A 147 10.14 -25.20 8.18
C ARG A 147 11.55 -24.61 8.01
N GLY A 148 12.54 -25.46 7.74
CA GLY A 148 13.91 -25.02 7.46
C GLY A 148 14.58 -24.25 8.61
N GLY A 149 14.25 -24.60 9.87
CA GLY A 149 14.81 -23.95 11.06
C GLY A 149 14.17 -22.62 11.47
N GLY A 150 13.23 -22.08 10.68
CA GLY A 150 12.51 -20.84 10.97
C GLY A 150 10.99 -20.97 10.85
N TRP A 151 10.30 -19.86 11.09
CA TRP A 151 8.87 -19.74 10.83
C TRP A 151 8.62 -19.29 9.40
N GLN A 152 7.59 -19.87 8.79
CA GLN A 152 7.11 -19.49 7.47
C GLN A 152 5.61 -19.25 7.52
N LEU A 153 5.11 -18.36 6.67
CA LEU A 153 3.68 -18.24 6.43
C LEU A 153 3.19 -19.56 5.80
N HIS A 154 2.01 -20.04 6.21
CA HIS A 154 1.39 -21.20 5.59
C HIS A 154 1.19 -20.93 4.08
N PRO A 155 1.58 -21.83 3.16
CA PRO A 155 1.50 -21.58 1.71
C PRO A 155 0.11 -21.26 1.18
N GLU A 156 -0.94 -21.76 1.85
CA GLU A 156 -2.34 -21.48 1.50
C GLU A 156 -2.91 -20.24 2.21
N ALA A 157 -2.15 -19.62 3.12
CA ALA A 157 -2.62 -18.41 3.79
C ALA A 157 -2.60 -17.23 2.81
N THR A 158 -3.75 -16.56 2.71
CA THR A 158 -3.95 -15.36 1.87
C THR A 158 -4.38 -14.18 2.75
N PRO A 159 -3.53 -13.74 3.69
CA PRO A 159 -3.82 -12.60 4.54
C PRO A 159 -4.00 -11.31 3.73
N PRO A 160 -4.65 -10.28 4.29
CA PRO A 160 -4.69 -8.97 3.66
C PRO A 160 -3.26 -8.43 3.45
N SER A 161 -3.10 -7.66 2.38
CA SER A 161 -1.88 -6.92 2.04
C SER A 161 -2.13 -5.42 2.01
N TRP A 162 -1.06 -4.61 2.06
CA TRP A 162 -1.15 -3.15 1.87
C TRP A 162 -1.86 -2.78 0.56
N TRP A 163 -1.65 -3.56 -0.50
CA TRP A 163 -2.31 -3.37 -1.78
C TRP A 163 -3.80 -3.73 -1.72
N SER A 164 -4.17 -4.84 -1.08
CA SER A 164 -5.58 -5.20 -0.90
C SER A 164 -6.35 -4.13 -0.13
N LEU A 165 -5.75 -3.55 0.92
CA LEU A 165 -6.38 -2.46 1.68
C LEU A 165 -6.49 -1.19 0.85
N ALA A 166 -5.45 -0.82 0.11
CA ALA A 166 -5.46 0.34 -0.79
C ALA A 166 -6.52 0.22 -1.89
N MET A 167 -6.65 -0.98 -2.48
CA MET A 167 -7.69 -1.31 -3.44
C MET A 167 -9.08 -1.17 -2.83
N ILE A 168 -9.35 -1.86 -1.72
CA ILE A 168 -10.67 -1.82 -1.06
C ILE A 168 -11.02 -0.39 -0.65
N SER A 169 -10.09 0.32 -0.03
CA SER A 169 -10.25 1.72 0.39
C SER A 169 -10.58 2.66 -0.77
N SER A 170 -10.23 2.31 -2.02
CA SER A 170 -10.44 3.15 -3.21
C SER A 170 -11.62 2.68 -4.07
N MET A 171 -12.36 1.65 -3.65
CA MET A 171 -13.50 1.10 -4.40
C MET A 171 -14.79 1.11 -3.55
N PRO A 172 -15.46 2.27 -3.38
CA PRO A 172 -16.68 2.37 -2.57
C PRO A 172 -17.80 1.43 -3.01
N SER A 173 -17.88 1.12 -4.32
CA SER A 173 -18.87 0.18 -4.84
C SER A 173 -18.63 -1.24 -4.34
N LEU A 174 -17.36 -1.68 -4.35
CA LEU A 174 -16.96 -2.97 -3.79
C LEU A 174 -17.22 -3.04 -2.28
N GLN A 175 -16.98 -1.94 -1.55
CA GLN A 175 -17.24 -1.87 -0.10
C GLN A 175 -18.72 -2.11 0.21
N ARG A 176 -19.64 -1.44 -0.50
CA ARG A 176 -21.10 -1.62 -0.32
C ARG A 176 -21.54 -3.07 -0.56
N GLU A 177 -20.94 -3.73 -1.54
CA GLU A 177 -21.23 -5.13 -1.87
C GLU A 177 -20.66 -6.14 -0.87
N ARG A 178 -19.71 -5.72 -0.03
CA ARG A 178 -18.90 -6.59 0.84
C ARG A 178 -18.91 -6.15 2.30
N GLY A 179 -20.00 -5.53 2.78
CA GLY A 179 -20.11 -5.00 4.14
C GLY A 179 -19.68 -5.99 5.25
N GLY A 180 -20.27 -7.18 5.30
CA GLY A 180 -19.90 -8.19 6.32
C GLY A 180 -18.47 -8.74 6.19
N PHE A 181 -17.81 -8.57 5.04
CA PHE A 181 -16.38 -8.84 4.90
C PHE A 181 -15.55 -7.71 5.52
N LEU A 182 -15.94 -6.45 5.32
CA LEU A 182 -15.24 -5.30 5.90
C LEU A 182 -15.22 -5.33 7.41
N ASP A 183 -16.34 -5.71 8.05
CA ASP A 183 -16.40 -5.82 9.52
C ASP A 183 -15.40 -6.85 10.04
N ARG A 184 -15.33 -8.03 9.39
CA ARG A 184 -14.38 -9.09 9.76
C ARG A 184 -12.93 -8.66 9.51
N LEU A 185 -12.69 -7.98 8.38
CA LEU A 185 -11.37 -7.45 8.06
C LEU A 185 -10.94 -6.40 9.10
N GLY A 186 -11.82 -5.49 9.50
CA GLY A 186 -11.55 -4.50 10.54
C GLY A 186 -11.23 -5.15 11.89
N GLN A 187 -11.98 -6.18 12.30
CA GLN A 187 -11.72 -6.93 13.53
C GLN A 187 -10.36 -7.65 13.50
N TYR A 188 -9.99 -8.24 12.36
CA TYR A 188 -8.70 -8.89 12.17
C TYR A 188 -7.55 -7.87 12.23
N LEU A 189 -7.71 -6.74 11.54
CA LEU A 189 -6.73 -5.66 11.51
C LEU A 189 -6.59 -4.93 12.86
N ALA A 190 -7.55 -5.06 13.76
CA ALA A 190 -7.47 -4.53 15.13
C ALA A 190 -6.63 -5.40 16.08
N GLN A 191 -6.32 -6.64 15.69
CA GLN A 191 -5.48 -7.53 16.49
C GLN A 191 -4.02 -7.09 16.43
N PRO A 192 -3.22 -7.26 17.49
CA PRO A 192 -1.79 -6.98 17.42
C PRO A 192 -1.10 -7.86 16.38
N THR A 193 -0.14 -7.30 15.65
CA THR A 193 0.71 -8.08 14.74
C THR A 193 1.49 -9.14 15.54
N PRO A 194 1.63 -10.38 15.03
CA PRO A 194 2.43 -11.41 15.70
C PRO A 194 3.91 -11.04 15.83
N ASP A 195 4.51 -11.32 16.99
CA ASP A 195 5.93 -11.07 17.27
C ASP A 195 6.89 -12.07 16.58
N LYS A 196 6.36 -13.11 15.92
CA LYS A 196 7.15 -14.13 15.24
C LYS A 196 7.81 -13.52 14.00
N SER A 197 9.14 -13.62 13.89
CA SER A 197 9.83 -13.37 12.61
C SER A 197 9.62 -14.55 11.65
N TYR A 198 9.18 -14.27 10.42
CA TYR A 198 8.83 -15.28 9.43
C TYR A 198 9.18 -14.85 8.00
N MET A 199 9.17 -15.82 7.09
CA MET A 199 9.30 -15.62 5.65
C MET A 199 8.06 -16.14 4.91
N ILE A 200 7.80 -15.62 3.71
CA ILE A 200 6.71 -16.13 2.85
C ILE A 200 7.31 -17.15 1.86
N PRO A 201 6.92 -18.43 1.93
CA PRO A 201 7.38 -19.42 0.96
C PRO A 201 6.60 -19.28 -0.36
N ILE A 202 7.31 -19.31 -1.48
CA ILE A 202 6.74 -19.43 -2.82
C ILE A 202 7.56 -20.48 -3.57
N GLY A 203 7.01 -21.70 -3.64
CA GLY A 203 7.73 -22.87 -4.15
C GLY A 203 8.99 -23.16 -3.34
N SER A 204 10.12 -23.22 -4.04
CA SER A 204 11.46 -23.40 -3.47
C SER A 204 12.06 -22.11 -2.88
N ARG A 205 11.48 -20.93 -3.17
CA ARG A 205 12.00 -19.62 -2.76
C ARG A 205 11.26 -19.07 -1.54
N THR A 206 11.88 -18.09 -0.88
CA THR A 206 11.27 -17.36 0.24
C THR A 206 11.41 -15.85 0.06
N MET A 207 10.37 -15.10 0.42
CA MET A 207 10.33 -13.64 0.37
C MET A 207 10.16 -13.03 1.74
N LYS A 208 10.67 -11.80 1.92
CA LYS A 208 10.41 -11.00 3.12
C LYS A 208 8.94 -10.56 3.14
N PRO A 209 8.22 -10.62 4.27
CA PRO A 209 6.80 -10.33 4.35
C PRO A 209 6.50 -8.81 4.39
N LEU A 210 7.07 -8.02 3.49
CA LEU A 210 6.90 -6.55 3.52
C LEU A 210 5.48 -6.10 3.16
N HIS A 211 4.76 -6.88 2.34
CA HIS A 211 3.46 -6.48 1.80
C HIS A 211 2.26 -7.01 2.60
N VAL A 212 2.47 -8.02 3.45
CA VAL A 212 1.41 -8.72 4.19
C VAL A 212 1.09 -8.00 5.50
N LEU A 213 -0.18 -8.02 5.88
CA LEU A 213 -0.68 -7.54 7.17
C LEU A 213 -1.26 -8.71 7.96
N LEU A 214 -0.68 -8.95 9.15
CA LEU A 214 -1.15 -9.97 10.10
C LEU A 214 -1.82 -9.35 11.33
N GLY A 215 -2.32 -8.12 11.22
CA GLY A 215 -2.90 -7.36 12.31
C GLY A 215 -2.62 -5.88 12.15
N ASP A 216 -2.61 -5.18 13.28
CA ASP A 216 -2.31 -3.78 13.43
C ASP A 216 -0.80 -3.56 13.35
N PRO A 217 -0.30 -2.83 12.34
CA PRO A 217 1.12 -2.59 12.15
C PRO A 217 1.65 -1.39 12.97
N ILE A 218 0.80 -0.68 13.71
CA ILE A 218 1.21 0.51 14.46
C ILE A 218 1.96 0.10 15.73
N GLU A 219 3.23 0.46 15.79
CA GLU A 219 4.03 0.37 17.02
C GLU A 219 4.02 1.70 17.80
N MET A 220 3.46 1.67 19.01
CA MET A 220 3.48 2.79 19.95
C MET A 220 4.42 2.50 21.13
N ASP A 221 5.08 3.54 21.64
CA ASP A 221 5.72 3.49 22.94
C ASP A 221 4.69 3.56 24.10
N PRO A 222 5.08 3.30 25.37
CA PRO A 222 4.17 3.38 26.51
C PRO A 222 3.55 4.76 26.75
N LYS A 223 4.13 5.81 26.15
CA LYS A 223 3.57 7.16 26.21
C LYS A 223 2.55 7.40 25.11
N GLY A 224 2.36 6.47 24.17
CA GLY A 224 1.47 6.57 23.01
C GLY A 224 2.08 7.29 21.81
N LEU A 225 3.40 7.41 21.73
CA LEU A 225 4.10 8.00 20.58
C LEU A 225 4.43 6.90 19.57
N VAL A 226 4.22 7.19 18.29
CA VAL A 226 4.50 6.26 17.20
C VAL A 226 5.94 6.40 16.73
N LYS A 227 6.62 5.27 16.51
CA LYS A 227 7.99 5.26 15.97
C LYS A 227 8.05 5.68 14.49
N ASP A 228 7.07 5.26 13.71
CA ASP A 228 6.94 5.51 12.27
C ASP A 228 5.61 6.23 11.96
N VAL A 229 5.62 7.56 12.06
CA VAL A 229 4.45 8.40 11.78
C VAL A 229 3.93 8.23 10.34
N PRO A 230 4.79 8.18 9.30
CA PRO A 230 4.35 7.90 7.93
C PRO A 230 3.55 6.60 7.79
N LEU A 231 4.03 5.51 8.40
CA LEU A 231 3.32 4.22 8.38
C LEU A 231 1.95 4.32 9.05
N ALA A 232 1.89 4.90 10.25
CA ALA A 232 0.63 5.03 10.97
C ALA A 232 -0.37 5.89 10.21
N LEU A 233 0.04 7.04 9.65
CA LEU A 233 -0.84 7.88 8.82
C LEU A 233 -1.35 7.14 7.59
N HIS A 234 -0.49 6.38 6.91
CA HIS A 234 -0.91 5.58 5.76
C HIS A 234 -1.98 4.55 6.16
N TYR A 235 -1.75 3.83 7.25
CA TYR A 235 -2.67 2.83 7.76
C TYR A 235 -4.01 3.44 8.24
N ILE A 236 -3.97 4.55 8.99
CA ILE A 236 -5.15 5.30 9.42
C ILE A 236 -5.96 5.78 8.20
N GLU A 237 -5.29 6.30 7.17
CA GLU A 237 -5.95 6.74 5.94
C GLU A 237 -6.69 5.59 5.23
N LEU A 238 -6.08 4.40 5.17
CA LEU A 238 -6.70 3.20 4.61
C LEU A 238 -7.91 2.76 5.44
N LEU A 239 -7.77 2.68 6.77
CA LEU A 239 -8.89 2.32 7.65
C LEU A 239 -10.04 3.33 7.55
N ALA A 240 -9.74 4.63 7.53
CA ALA A 240 -10.74 5.68 7.35
C ALA A 240 -11.47 5.52 6.01
N GLY A 241 -10.75 5.23 4.93
CA GLY A 241 -11.33 5.01 3.60
C GLY A 241 -12.17 3.73 3.46
N MET A 242 -12.02 2.77 4.39
CA MET A 242 -12.87 1.57 4.48
C MET A 242 -13.99 1.70 5.53
N GLY A 243 -14.05 2.81 6.27
CA GLY A 243 -14.97 2.97 7.40
C GLY A 243 -14.62 2.11 8.62
N GLN A 244 -13.36 1.68 8.76
CA GLN A 244 -12.90 0.73 9.80
C GLN A 244 -11.93 1.35 10.81
N LEU A 245 -11.75 2.69 10.82
CA LEU A 245 -10.84 3.36 11.75
C LEU A 245 -11.18 3.08 13.22
N ALA A 246 -12.48 3.13 13.56
CA ALA A 246 -12.95 2.91 14.92
C ALA A 246 -12.70 1.47 15.43
N SER A 247 -12.45 0.52 14.53
CA SER A 247 -12.15 -0.86 14.88
C SER A 247 -10.74 -1.01 15.48
N SER A 248 -9.79 -0.14 15.12
CA SER A 248 -8.42 -0.15 15.68
C SER A 248 -8.27 0.92 16.77
N ALA A 249 -8.06 0.45 18.00
CA ALA A 249 -7.80 1.33 19.14
C ALA A 249 -6.47 2.08 18.98
N SER A 250 -5.44 1.43 18.43
CA SER A 250 -4.13 2.07 18.22
C SER A 250 -4.23 3.20 17.19
N ALA A 251 -4.86 2.94 16.03
CA ALA A 251 -5.03 3.90 14.96
C ALA A 251 -5.85 5.10 15.42
N THR A 252 -6.92 4.86 16.18
CA THR A 252 -7.73 5.92 16.78
C THR A 252 -6.92 6.76 17.78
N THR A 253 -6.16 6.12 18.67
CA THR A 253 -5.32 6.81 19.67
C THR A 253 -4.28 7.71 19.00
N VAL A 254 -3.58 7.18 17.99
CA VAL A 254 -2.59 7.93 17.24
C VAL A 254 -3.21 9.09 16.48
N PHE A 255 -4.35 8.86 15.82
CA PHE A 255 -5.03 9.88 15.05
C PHE A 255 -5.46 11.05 15.94
N VAL A 256 -6.12 10.76 17.07
CA VAL A 256 -6.54 11.80 18.03
C VAL A 256 -5.35 12.60 18.53
N ARG A 257 -4.25 11.92 18.89
CA ARG A 257 -3.04 12.61 19.36
C ARG A 257 -2.42 13.52 18.31
N LEU A 258 -2.36 13.10 17.06
CA LEU A 258 -1.86 13.97 15.99
C LEU A 258 -2.77 15.19 15.78
N LEU A 259 -4.07 15.05 16.00
CA LEU A 259 -5.02 16.16 15.95
C LEU A 259 -4.88 17.14 17.12
N GLU A 260 -4.40 16.71 18.29
CA GLU A 260 -4.16 17.63 19.43
C GLU A 260 -3.11 18.71 19.11
N ASP A 261 -2.22 18.41 18.17
CA ASP A 261 -1.20 19.33 17.68
C ASP A 261 -1.70 20.16 16.47
N VAL A 262 -2.95 20.01 16.03
CA VAL A 262 -3.52 20.83 14.94
C VAL A 262 -4.09 22.13 15.51
N ASP A 263 -3.72 23.26 14.91
CA ASP A 263 -4.20 24.57 15.32
C ASP A 263 -5.59 24.92 14.73
N ALA A 264 -6.06 26.14 15.00
CA ALA A 264 -7.35 26.62 14.53
C ALA A 264 -7.45 26.74 13.00
N ASP A 265 -6.32 26.87 12.29
CA ASP A 265 -6.24 26.97 10.84
C ASP A 265 -6.11 25.58 10.18
N GLY A 266 -6.15 24.51 10.98
CA GLY A 266 -6.03 23.14 10.50
C GLY A 266 -4.60 22.72 10.19
N VAL A 267 -3.60 23.47 10.66
CA VAL A 267 -2.17 23.17 10.44
C VAL A 267 -1.60 22.39 11.61
N TRP A 268 -0.83 21.35 11.33
CA TRP A 268 -0.19 20.54 12.37
C TRP A 268 1.08 21.20 12.92
N HIS A 269 1.07 21.55 14.21
CA HIS A 269 2.11 22.27 14.97
C HIS A 269 2.59 21.47 16.19
N PRO A 270 3.33 20.37 15.99
CA PRO A 270 3.81 19.57 17.11
C PRO A 270 4.90 20.31 17.89
N LYS A 271 5.02 19.99 19.16
CA LYS A 271 6.12 20.52 19.99
C LYS A 271 7.47 19.97 19.50
N ASN A 272 8.45 20.85 19.32
CA ASN A 272 9.84 20.52 18.99
C ASN A 272 10.08 19.84 17.63
N LEU A 273 9.34 20.22 16.57
CA LEU A 273 9.62 19.74 15.21
C LEU A 273 10.99 20.21 14.72
N ARG A 274 11.94 19.29 14.56
CA ARG A 274 13.30 19.58 14.07
C ARG A 274 13.53 19.17 12.62
N SER A 275 12.80 18.19 12.14
CA SER A 275 12.89 17.66 10.77
C SER A 275 11.56 17.01 10.41
N GLN A 276 11.33 16.78 9.13
CA GLN A 276 10.22 15.95 8.69
C GLN A 276 10.32 14.53 9.30
N PRO A 277 9.20 13.91 9.71
CA PRO A 277 9.21 12.54 10.18
C PRO A 277 9.76 11.56 9.14
N LYS A 278 10.60 10.64 9.60
CA LYS A 278 11.25 9.64 8.74
C LYS A 278 10.37 8.41 8.62
N ALA A 279 10.24 7.87 7.41
CA ALA A 279 9.66 6.56 7.20
C ALA A 279 10.65 5.49 7.68
N GLY A 280 10.20 4.60 8.56
CA GLY A 280 10.94 3.42 9.01
C GLY A 280 10.75 2.20 8.10
N THR A 281 9.77 2.25 7.21
CA THR A 281 9.47 1.19 6.24
C THR A 281 9.28 1.75 4.82
N PRO A 282 9.66 1.01 3.76
CA PRO A 282 9.55 1.52 2.39
C PRO A 282 8.12 1.43 1.82
N VAL A 283 7.17 0.81 2.52
CA VAL A 283 5.79 0.67 2.01
C VAL A 283 5.08 2.01 1.78
N THR A 284 5.51 3.05 2.48
CA THR A 284 4.98 4.41 2.39
C THR A 284 5.66 5.28 1.33
N TYR A 285 6.64 4.76 0.58
CA TYR A 285 7.37 5.51 -0.46
C TYR A 285 6.44 6.30 -1.40
N HIS A 286 5.38 5.64 -1.86
CA HIS A 286 4.42 6.23 -2.80
C HIS A 286 3.69 7.45 -2.23
N CYS A 287 3.58 7.55 -0.91
CA CYS A 287 2.78 8.56 -0.22
C CYS A 287 3.61 9.48 0.70
N TRP A 288 4.92 9.22 0.86
CA TRP A 288 5.79 9.94 1.78
C TRP A 288 7.28 9.98 1.35
N PRO A 289 7.99 11.11 1.54
CA PRO A 289 7.43 12.46 1.71
C PRO A 289 6.93 12.98 0.35
N LEU A 290 5.82 13.70 0.26
CA LEU A 290 5.35 14.35 -0.98
C LEU A 290 6.07 15.68 -1.20
N SER A 291 6.19 16.49 -0.15
CA SER A 291 7.00 17.72 -0.13
C SER A 291 8.37 17.45 0.49
N PRO A 292 9.48 17.85 -0.15
CA PRO A 292 10.81 17.71 0.42
C PRO A 292 11.00 18.69 1.60
N ASP A 293 11.82 18.29 2.58
CA ASP A 293 12.27 19.17 3.67
C ASP A 293 13.28 20.19 3.09
N ASP A 294 12.85 21.44 3.00
CA ASP A 294 13.67 22.58 2.55
C ASP A 294 14.36 23.31 3.73
N GLY A 295 14.27 22.76 4.93
CA GLY A 295 14.76 23.35 6.17
C GLY A 295 13.76 24.28 6.86
N GLY A 296 12.69 24.68 6.19
CA GLY A 296 11.61 25.50 6.72
C GLY A 296 10.64 24.71 7.61
N MET A 297 9.89 25.42 8.46
CA MET A 297 8.87 24.78 9.29
C MET A 297 7.71 24.25 8.44
N THR A 298 7.26 25.04 7.46
CA THR A 298 6.13 24.69 6.58
C THR A 298 6.37 23.36 5.84
N SER A 299 7.55 23.13 5.28
CA SER A 299 7.86 21.89 4.57
C SER A 299 7.84 20.66 5.48
N ARG A 300 8.25 20.80 6.74
CA ARG A 300 8.22 19.73 7.75
C ARG A 300 6.82 19.37 8.22
N GLN A 301 5.89 20.32 8.14
CA GLN A 301 4.49 20.16 8.56
C GLN A 301 3.58 19.70 7.41
N ALA A 302 3.87 20.13 6.19
CA ALA A 302 2.98 20.04 5.02
C ALA A 302 2.38 18.65 4.82
N ASP A 303 3.22 17.61 4.82
CA ASP A 303 2.74 16.25 4.56
C ASP A 303 1.80 15.71 5.64
N ILE A 304 2.08 15.99 6.92
CA ILE A 304 1.20 15.54 8.02
C ILE A 304 -0.12 16.31 7.99
N THR A 305 -0.05 17.64 7.87
CA THR A 305 -1.21 18.49 7.69
C THR A 305 -2.10 17.98 6.55
N PHE A 306 -1.51 17.71 5.39
CA PHE A 306 -2.22 17.19 4.23
C PHE A 306 -2.87 15.82 4.50
N ARG A 307 -2.15 14.89 5.13
CA ARG A 307 -2.66 13.55 5.44
C ARG A 307 -3.81 13.60 6.46
N LEU A 308 -3.69 14.42 7.51
CA LEU A 308 -4.75 14.61 8.50
C LEU A 308 -6.01 15.19 7.85
N ALA A 309 -5.88 16.22 7.00
CA ALA A 309 -7.00 16.76 6.25
C ALA A 309 -7.65 15.71 5.32
N LYS A 310 -6.83 14.87 4.66
CA LYS A 310 -7.32 13.77 3.82
C LYS A 310 -8.09 12.72 4.62
N ILE A 311 -7.58 12.34 5.79
CA ILE A 311 -8.26 11.43 6.72
C ILE A 311 -9.58 12.04 7.18
N ALA A 312 -9.58 13.29 7.64
CA ALA A 312 -10.79 14.01 8.05
C ALA A 312 -11.86 14.02 6.95
N LYS A 313 -11.47 14.32 5.70
CA LYS A 313 -12.38 14.27 4.55
C LYS A 313 -12.96 12.87 4.31
N ARG A 314 -12.15 11.81 4.48
CA ARG A 314 -12.60 10.41 4.38
C ARG A 314 -13.58 10.02 5.49
N LEU A 315 -13.42 10.60 6.68
CA LEU A 315 -14.35 10.44 7.81
C LEU A 315 -15.63 11.29 7.66
N GLY A 316 -15.77 12.05 6.57
CA GLY A 316 -16.93 12.89 6.30
C GLY A 316 -16.92 14.23 7.04
N TRP A 317 -15.76 14.68 7.55
CA TRP A 317 -15.66 15.99 8.19
C TRP A 317 -15.75 17.10 7.15
N HIS A 318 -16.45 18.18 7.51
CA HIS A 318 -16.46 19.41 6.75
C HIS A 318 -15.29 20.29 7.20
N LEU A 319 -14.36 20.56 6.29
CA LEU A 319 -13.21 21.43 6.54
C LEU A 319 -13.56 22.82 6.00
N GLU A 320 -13.54 23.83 6.88
CA GLU A 320 -13.68 25.24 6.51
C GLU A 320 -12.29 25.85 6.42
N TYR A 321 -12.02 26.56 5.32
CA TYR A 321 -10.78 27.29 5.11
C TYR A 321 -11.11 28.78 5.16
N SER A 322 -10.53 29.49 6.13
CA SER A 322 -10.64 30.95 6.27
C SER A 322 -9.65 31.68 5.38
#